data_AF-A0A918ZSU3-F1
#
_entry.id   AF-A0A918ZSU3-F1
#
_cell.length_a   1.000
_cell.length_b   1.000
_cell.length_c   1.000
_cell.angle_alpha   90.00
_cell.angle_beta   90.00
_cell.angle_gamma   90.00
#
_symmetry.space_group_name_H-M   'P 1'
#
loop_
_entity.id
_entity.type
_entity.pdbx_description
1 polymer ?
#
loop_
_entity_poly.entity_id
_entity_poly.type
_entity_poly.pdbx_seq_one_letter_code
_entity_poly.pdbx_strand_id
1 'polypeptide(L)'
;MLAIEFARFIGLPLPSRYSQVEVTNKVCDLLCTLGCRLVLIDELHNLDIGTRVGAEASDQIKYLSERIPATFVLAGVDVEGTGLFAGRRGGQIASRYSLIPTSPFRHKTEEQRSSWRSLVATLEESLRLHAHRPGTLLKLSSYLHDRTGGMIGSLSHLVREAALDAILDGSERITRASLERVDLDESAEQQNLPRARRRRTRIEKRTA
;
A
#
# COMPACT_ATOMS: atom_id res chain seq x y z
N MET A 1 -19.38 7.35 10.12
CA MET A 1 -19.46 6.32 11.18
C MET A 1 -19.02 5.01 10.58
N LEU A 2 -18.02 4.34 11.14
CA LEU A 2 -17.42 3.15 10.55
C LEU A 2 -18.44 2.01 10.36
N ALA A 3 -19.34 1.79 11.33
CA ALA A 3 -20.39 0.78 11.21
C ALA A 3 -21.33 1.00 10.00
N ILE A 4 -21.56 2.26 9.60
CA ILE A 4 -22.34 2.58 8.39
C ILE A 4 -21.56 2.20 7.13
N GLU A 5 -20.25 2.46 7.09
CA GLU A 5 -19.42 2.07 5.95
C GLU A 5 -19.34 0.55 5.82
N PHE A 6 -19.26 -0.18 6.93
CA PHE A 6 -19.39 -1.64 6.93
C PHE A 6 -20.73 -2.09 6.35
N ALA A 7 -21.84 -1.50 6.82
CA ALA A 7 -23.16 -1.84 6.33
C ALA A 7 -23.31 -1.56 4.83
N ARG A 8 -22.80 -0.42 4.34
CA ARG A 8 -22.76 -0.11 2.91
C ARG A 8 -21.92 -1.10 2.11
N PHE A 9 -20.73 -1.42 2.61
CA PHE A 9 -19.79 -2.34 1.96
C PHE A 9 -20.40 -3.74 1.77
N ILE A 10 -21.10 -4.25 2.78
CA ILE A 10 -21.74 -5.57 2.72
C ILE A 10 -23.15 -5.55 2.12
N GLY A 11 -23.61 -4.40 1.63
CA GLY A 11 -24.92 -4.25 0.99
C GLY A 11 -26.12 -4.36 1.94
N LEU A 12 -25.94 -4.07 3.23
CA LEU A 12 -27.06 -3.99 4.17
C LEU A 12 -27.98 -2.82 3.77
N PRO A 13 -29.29 -3.06 3.54
CA PRO A 13 -30.22 -1.97 3.35
C PRO A 13 -30.31 -1.17 4.66
N LEU A 14 -30.02 0.14 4.57
CA LEU A 14 -30.09 1.08 5.69
C LEU A 14 -31.34 1.98 5.51
N PRO A 15 -32.47 1.67 6.15
CA PRO A 15 -33.61 2.59 6.20
C PRO A 15 -33.24 3.94 6.81
N SER A 16 -34.03 4.97 6.51
CA SER A 16 -33.76 6.38 6.85
C SER A 16 -33.65 6.68 8.35
N ARG A 17 -34.07 5.77 9.23
CA ARG A 17 -34.02 5.91 10.69
C ARG A 17 -33.43 4.65 11.32
N TYR A 18 -32.12 4.65 11.50
CA TYR A 18 -31.43 3.69 12.34
C TYR A 18 -30.57 4.42 13.36
N SER A 19 -30.59 3.94 14.61
CA SER A 19 -29.58 4.32 15.59
C SER A 19 -28.25 3.64 15.27
N GLN A 20 -27.15 4.24 15.72
CA GLN A 20 -25.80 3.66 15.58
C GLN A 20 -25.71 2.24 16.16
N VAL A 21 -26.36 2.00 17.30
CA VAL A 21 -26.36 0.69 17.97
C VAL A 21 -27.03 -0.37 17.09
N GLU A 22 -28.18 -0.04 16.49
CA GLU A 22 -28.90 -0.98 15.62
C GLU A 22 -28.12 -1.30 14.34
N VAL A 23 -27.48 -0.32 13.70
CA VAL A 23 -26.60 -0.56 12.54
C VAL A 23 -25.47 -1.50 12.93
N THR A 24 -24.81 -1.23 14.06
CA THR A 24 -23.66 -2.01 14.53
C THR A 24 -24.07 -3.45 14.84
N ASN A 25 -25.20 -3.66 15.53
CA ASN A 25 -25.74 -4.99 15.79
C ASN A 25 -26.01 -5.76 14.50
N LYS A 26 -26.69 -5.14 13.52
CA LYS A 26 -26.97 -5.78 12.23
C LYS A 26 -25.70 -6.16 11.46
N VAL A 27 -24.69 -5.29 11.47
CA VAL A 27 -23.39 -5.58 10.87
C VAL A 27 -22.75 -6.78 11.55
N CYS A 28 -22.68 -6.80 12.88
CA CYS A 28 -22.13 -7.94 13.63
C CYS A 28 -22.89 -9.24 13.32
N ASP A 29 -24.21 -9.21 13.42
CA ASP A 29 -25.06 -10.40 13.22
C ASP A 29 -24.89 -10.95 11.80
N LEU A 30 -24.89 -10.08 10.78
CA LEU A 30 -24.70 -10.50 9.41
C LEU A 30 -23.30 -11.07 9.18
N LEU A 31 -22.25 -10.39 9.63
CA LEU A 31 -20.87 -10.87 9.44
C LEU A 31 -20.62 -12.18 10.19
N CYS A 32 -21.19 -12.36 11.37
CA CYS A 32 -21.16 -13.64 12.09
C CYS A 32 -21.92 -14.73 11.34
N THR A 33 -23.12 -14.42 10.83
CA THR A 33 -23.96 -15.37 10.08
C THR A 33 -23.29 -15.82 8.79
N LEU A 34 -22.62 -14.90 8.09
CA LEU A 34 -21.85 -15.19 6.87
C LEU A 34 -20.52 -15.91 7.16
N GLY A 35 -20.18 -16.13 8.43
CA GLY A 35 -18.93 -16.78 8.82
C GLY A 35 -17.70 -15.97 8.44
N CYS A 36 -17.78 -14.65 8.49
CA CYS A 36 -16.64 -13.76 8.20
C CYS A 36 -15.44 -14.13 9.08
N ARG A 37 -14.27 -14.34 8.44
CA ARG A 37 -13.02 -14.74 9.12
C ARG A 37 -11.92 -13.68 9.06
N LEU A 38 -12.03 -12.73 8.14
CA LEU A 38 -11.03 -11.68 7.93
C LEU A 38 -11.73 -10.36 7.63
N VAL A 39 -11.33 -9.31 8.35
CA VAL A 39 -11.76 -7.93 8.12
C VAL A 39 -10.51 -7.10 7.85
N LEU A 40 -10.44 -6.50 6.65
CA LEU A 40 -9.38 -5.59 6.25
C LEU A 40 -9.91 -4.15 6.28
N ILE A 41 -9.26 -3.29 7.06
CA ILE A 41 -9.55 -1.85 7.06
C ILE A 41 -8.30 -1.15 6.56
N ASP A 42 -8.35 -0.66 5.32
CA ASP A 42 -7.26 0.11 4.73
C ASP A 42 -7.38 1.60 5.06
N GLU A 43 -6.35 2.38 4.73
CA GLU A 43 -6.38 3.84 4.82
C GLU A 43 -6.62 4.37 6.25
N LEU A 44 -6.17 3.61 7.26
CA LEU A 44 -6.37 3.91 8.68
C LEU A 44 -5.79 5.28 9.09
N HIS A 45 -4.80 5.77 8.36
CA HIS A 45 -4.18 7.07 8.58
C HIS A 45 -5.12 8.26 8.30
N ASN A 46 -6.25 8.04 7.64
CA ASN A 46 -7.33 9.02 7.52
C ASN A 46 -8.14 9.18 8.83
N LEU A 47 -7.91 8.34 9.84
CA LEU A 47 -8.52 8.48 11.17
C LEU A 47 -7.61 9.33 12.08
N ASP A 48 -7.93 10.61 12.23
CA ASP A 48 -7.28 11.46 13.23
C ASP A 48 -7.89 11.21 14.63
N ILE A 49 -7.22 10.41 15.46
CA ILE A 49 -7.66 10.08 16.83
C ILE A 49 -7.57 11.28 17.79
N GLY A 50 -6.86 12.35 17.42
CA GLY A 50 -6.92 13.63 18.12
C GLY A 50 -8.31 14.27 18.05
N THR A 51 -9.11 13.92 17.04
CA THR A 51 -10.49 14.42 16.89
C THR A 51 -11.50 13.53 17.59
N ARG A 52 -12.66 14.10 17.94
CA ARG A 52 -13.81 13.35 18.45
C ARG A 52 -14.24 12.24 17.48
N VAL A 53 -14.20 12.51 16.17
CA VAL A 53 -14.61 11.57 15.12
C VAL A 53 -13.67 10.38 15.03
N GLY A 54 -12.35 10.59 15.09
CA GLY A 54 -11.39 9.48 15.08
C GLY A 54 -11.42 8.65 16.37
N ALA A 55 -11.66 9.29 17.52
CA ALA A 55 -11.89 8.57 18.78
C ALA A 55 -13.14 7.67 18.71
N GLU A 56 -14.26 8.17 18.17
CA GLU A 56 -15.47 7.38 17.96
C GLU A 56 -15.24 6.21 16.98
N ALA A 57 -14.43 6.40 15.93
CA ALA A 57 -14.06 5.34 15.00
C ALA A 57 -13.19 4.25 15.67
N SER A 58 -12.21 4.64 16.50
CA SER A 58 -11.36 3.73 17.27
C SER A 58 -12.18 2.85 18.21
N ASP A 59 -13.14 3.44 18.95
CA ASP A 59 -14.05 2.69 19.82
C ASP A 59 -14.94 1.72 19.02
N GLN A 60 -15.37 2.10 17.82
CA GLN A 60 -16.12 1.21 16.92
C GLN A 60 -15.28 0.04 16.41
N ILE A 61 -14.02 0.27 16.01
CA ILE A 61 -13.10 -0.80 15.59
C ILE A 61 -12.94 -1.82 16.72
N LYS A 62 -12.69 -1.34 17.94
CA LYS A 62 -12.59 -2.18 19.13
C LYS A 62 -13.86 -3.01 19.32
N TYR A 63 -15.02 -2.35 19.33
CA TYR A 63 -16.30 -3.02 19.57
C TYR A 63 -16.61 -4.08 18.51
N LEU A 64 -16.36 -3.78 17.23
CA LEU A 64 -16.52 -4.73 16.13
C LEU A 64 -15.56 -5.92 16.26
N SER A 65 -14.30 -5.67 16.60
CA SER A 65 -13.28 -6.72 16.78
C SER A 65 -13.53 -7.67 17.96
N GLU A 66 -14.25 -7.20 18.99
CA GLU A 66 -14.63 -8.02 20.15
C GLU A 66 -15.88 -8.88 19.88
N ARG A 67 -16.68 -8.54 18.86
CA ARG A 67 -17.97 -9.21 18.57
C ARG A 67 -17.97 -10.09 17.32
N ILE A 68 -17.13 -9.77 16.35
CA ILE A 68 -17.03 -10.54 15.10
C ILE A 68 -15.87 -11.52 15.25
N PRO A 69 -16.09 -12.84 15.09
CA PRO A 69 -15.05 -13.86 15.22
C PRO A 69 -14.15 -13.91 13.97
N ALA A 70 -13.55 -12.78 13.65
CA ALA A 70 -12.67 -12.56 12.50
C ALA A 70 -11.32 -11.98 12.94
N THR A 71 -10.28 -12.24 12.17
CA THR A 71 -9.01 -11.52 12.28
C THR A 71 -9.17 -10.13 11.69
N PHE A 72 -8.84 -9.09 12.46
CA PHE A 72 -8.84 -7.71 11.98
C PHE A 72 -7.43 -7.32 11.58
N VAL A 73 -7.27 -6.85 10.34
CA VAL A 73 -6.03 -6.26 9.84
C VAL A 73 -6.32 -4.81 9.51
N LEU A 74 -5.57 -3.92 10.16
CA LEU A 74 -5.67 -2.49 9.95
C LEU A 74 -4.43 -2.04 9.18
N ALA A 75 -4.62 -1.46 7.99
CA ALA A 75 -3.56 -1.00 7.11
C ALA A 75 -3.62 0.52 6.95
N GLY A 76 -2.45 1.13 6.79
CA GLY A 76 -2.32 2.58 6.60
C GLY A 76 -0.86 3.00 6.51
N VAL A 77 -0.64 4.24 6.08
CA VAL A 77 0.69 4.85 5.98
C VAL A 77 1.00 5.58 7.28
N ASP A 78 2.21 5.41 7.79
CA ASP A 78 2.70 6.11 9.00
C ASP A 78 1.74 6.03 10.21
N VAL A 79 1.16 4.85 10.43
CA VAL A 79 0.14 4.64 11.48
C VAL A 79 0.68 4.99 12.87
N GLU A 80 1.97 4.76 13.14
CA GLU A 80 2.61 5.16 14.39
C GLU A 80 2.66 6.68 14.56
N GLY A 81 2.91 7.43 13.48
CA GLY A 81 2.96 8.89 13.46
C GLY A 81 1.60 9.57 13.63
N THR A 82 0.51 8.91 13.23
CA THR A 82 -0.88 9.43 13.37
C THR A 82 -1.40 9.47 14.81
N GLY A 83 -0.61 9.02 15.79
CA GLY A 83 -1.02 8.97 17.19
C GLY A 83 -2.05 7.87 17.48
N LEU A 84 -2.29 6.95 16.54
CA LEU A 84 -3.27 5.87 16.71
C LEU A 84 -2.94 4.94 17.89
N PHE A 85 -1.66 4.78 18.20
CA PHE A 85 -1.17 4.00 19.32
C PHE A 85 -0.75 4.86 20.52
N ALA A 86 -0.89 6.18 20.45
CA ALA A 86 -0.41 7.11 21.47
C ALA A 86 -1.51 7.52 22.48
N GLY A 87 -1.10 7.79 23.72
CA GLY A 87 -2.00 8.24 24.80
C GLY A 87 -2.93 7.15 25.35
N ARG A 88 -3.76 7.52 26.35
CA ARG A 88 -4.67 6.59 27.06
C ARG A 88 -5.67 5.87 26.15
N ARG A 89 -6.08 6.50 25.04
CA ARG A 89 -7.03 5.93 24.07
C ARG A 89 -6.31 5.07 23.03
N GLY A 90 -5.16 5.51 22.50
CA GLY A 90 -4.34 4.68 21.60
C GLY A 90 -3.82 3.41 22.25
N GLY A 91 -3.58 3.42 23.56
CA GLY A 91 -3.24 2.21 24.33
C GLY A 91 -4.28 1.08 24.26
N GLN A 92 -5.55 1.38 23.98
CA GLN A 92 -6.58 0.35 23.83
C GLN A 92 -6.48 -0.41 22.51
N ILE A 93 -6.08 0.26 21.42
CA ILE A 93 -5.75 -0.39 20.15
C ILE A 93 -4.38 -1.06 20.28
N ALA A 94 -3.38 -0.36 20.82
CA ALA A 94 -2.01 -0.88 20.94
C ALA A 94 -1.91 -2.17 21.77
N SER A 95 -2.80 -2.37 22.75
CA SER A 95 -2.84 -3.60 23.56
C SER A 95 -3.52 -4.80 22.86
N ARG A 96 -4.26 -4.58 21.76
CA ARG A 96 -5.01 -5.62 21.04
C ARG A 96 -4.41 -5.96 19.68
N TYR A 97 -3.62 -5.05 19.10
CA TYR A 97 -3.05 -5.20 17.76
C TYR A 97 -1.53 -5.30 17.80
N SER A 98 -0.96 -6.14 16.93
CA SER A 98 0.48 -6.18 16.68
C SER A 98 0.80 -5.40 15.41
N LEU A 99 1.77 -4.49 15.50
CA LEU A 99 2.23 -3.73 14.35
C LEU A 99 3.16 -4.57 13.48
N ILE A 100 2.85 -4.67 12.19
CA ILE A 100 3.72 -5.30 11.19
C ILE A 100 4.20 -4.19 10.25
N PRO A 101 5.42 -3.65 10.44
CA PRO A 101 5.92 -2.57 9.60
C PRO A 101 6.27 -3.10 8.22
N THR A 102 5.66 -2.52 7.18
CA THR A 102 6.06 -2.73 5.79
C THR A 102 7.03 -1.64 5.37
N SER A 103 8.12 -2.01 4.70
CA SER A 103 9.13 -1.06 4.21
C SER A 103 9.38 -1.27 2.73
N PRO A 104 9.93 -0.26 2.02
CA PRO A 104 10.31 -0.41 0.62
C PRO A 104 11.21 -1.63 0.46
N PHE A 105 11.10 -2.32 -0.68
CA PHE A 105 11.96 -3.46 -0.98
C PHE A 105 13.41 -3.02 -0.90
N ARG A 106 14.21 -3.74 -0.11
CA ARG A 106 15.65 -3.49 -0.02
C ARG A 106 16.34 -4.22 -1.17
N HIS A 107 17.59 -3.86 -1.44
CA HIS A 107 18.37 -4.42 -2.55
C HIS A 107 19.87 -4.56 -2.19
N LYS A 108 20.16 -4.82 -0.89
CA LYS A 108 21.55 -4.93 -0.42
C LYS A 108 22.02 -6.38 -0.34
N THR A 109 21.18 -7.29 0.18
CA THR A 109 21.52 -8.72 0.29
C THR A 109 20.93 -9.52 -0.85
N GLU A 110 21.38 -10.77 -1.03
CA GLU A 110 20.88 -11.61 -2.11
C GLU A 110 19.40 -11.97 -1.93
N GLU A 111 18.96 -12.22 -0.70
CA GLU A 111 17.57 -12.52 -0.36
C GLU A 111 16.65 -11.33 -0.70
N GLN A 112 17.12 -10.12 -0.43
CA GLN A 112 16.43 -8.87 -0.76
C GLN A 112 16.33 -8.66 -2.27
N ARG A 113 17.45 -8.87 -2.99
CA ARG A 113 17.48 -8.82 -4.46
C ARG A 113 16.59 -9.89 -5.09
N SER A 114 16.52 -11.07 -4.50
CA SER A 114 15.66 -12.17 -4.94
C SER A 114 14.19 -11.79 -4.79
N SER A 115 13.79 -11.27 -3.62
CA SER A 115 12.42 -10.80 -3.36
C SER A 115 12.01 -9.70 -4.33
N TRP A 116 12.89 -8.73 -4.60
CA TRP A 116 12.64 -7.68 -5.59
C TRP A 116 12.52 -8.24 -7.02
N ARG A 117 13.39 -9.17 -7.42
CA ARG A 117 13.33 -9.83 -8.72
C ARG A 117 12.03 -10.61 -8.90
N SER A 118 11.55 -11.30 -7.87
CA SER A 118 10.26 -12.00 -7.90
C SER A 118 9.09 -11.05 -8.12
N LEU A 119 9.10 -9.88 -7.46
CA LEU A 119 8.11 -8.83 -7.70
C LEU A 119 8.14 -8.33 -9.15
N VAL A 120 9.33 -8.02 -9.67
CA VAL A 120 9.52 -7.56 -11.05
C VAL A 120 9.05 -8.62 -12.06
N ALA A 121 9.38 -9.89 -11.84
CA ALA A 121 8.96 -10.98 -12.70
C ALA A 121 7.43 -11.15 -12.70
N THR A 122 6.81 -11.15 -11.53
CA THR A 122 5.33 -11.25 -11.38
C THR A 122 4.64 -10.10 -12.11
N LEU A 123 5.20 -8.89 -12.01
CA LEU A 123 4.67 -7.72 -12.69
C LEU A 123 4.85 -7.82 -14.21
N GLU A 124 6.01 -8.28 -14.68
CA GLU A 124 6.28 -8.53 -16.11
C GLU A 124 5.33 -9.58 -16.70
N GLU A 125 5.01 -10.64 -15.96
CA GLU A 125 4.07 -11.68 -16.40
C GLU A 125 2.64 -11.16 -16.62
N SER A 126 2.27 -10.06 -15.95
CA SER A 126 0.97 -9.42 -16.15
C SER A 126 0.87 -8.56 -17.42
N LEU A 127 2.01 -8.27 -18.08
CA LEU A 127 2.04 -7.43 -19.27
C LEU A 127 1.42 -8.14 -20.47
N ARG A 128 0.57 -7.41 -21.20
CA ARG A 128 -0.10 -7.87 -22.43
C ARG A 128 0.42 -7.15 -23.67
N LEU A 129 1.74 -6.96 -23.72
CA LEU A 129 2.43 -6.30 -24.82
C LEU A 129 2.93 -7.35 -25.83
N HIS A 130 2.47 -7.28 -27.07
CA HIS A 130 2.62 -8.38 -28.04
C HIS A 130 4.07 -8.64 -28.49
N ALA A 131 4.91 -7.60 -28.52
CA ALA A 131 6.31 -7.71 -28.90
C ALA A 131 7.26 -7.80 -27.69
N HIS A 132 6.71 -7.83 -26.46
CA HIS A 132 7.50 -7.89 -25.24
C HIS A 132 8.03 -9.30 -24.99
N ARG A 133 9.32 -9.41 -24.70
CA ARG A 133 9.97 -10.69 -24.41
C ARG A 133 10.05 -10.88 -22.90
N PRO A 134 9.51 -11.97 -22.33
CA PRO A 134 9.64 -12.26 -20.90
C PRO A 134 11.10 -12.25 -20.41
N GLY A 135 11.31 -11.73 -19.20
CA GLY A 135 12.61 -11.56 -18.57
C GLY A 135 13.37 -10.31 -19.02
N THR A 136 12.76 -9.43 -19.82
CA THR A 136 13.31 -8.12 -20.16
C THR A 136 13.35 -7.21 -18.95
N LEU A 137 12.25 -7.11 -18.20
CA LEU A 137 12.22 -6.29 -16.98
C LEU A 137 13.05 -6.91 -15.86
N LEU A 138 13.08 -8.24 -15.77
CA LEU A 138 13.94 -8.95 -14.82
C LEU A 138 15.42 -8.60 -14.99
N LYS A 139 15.92 -8.46 -16.22
CA LYS A 139 17.29 -8.00 -16.51
C LYS A 139 17.54 -6.55 -16.07
N LEU A 140 16.48 -5.75 -16.01
CA LEU A 140 16.51 -4.36 -15.55
C LEU A 140 16.17 -4.22 -14.05
N SER A 141 16.10 -5.31 -13.28
CA SER A 141 15.64 -5.27 -11.88
C SER A 141 16.41 -4.26 -11.03
N SER A 142 17.74 -4.20 -11.14
CA SER A 142 18.55 -3.25 -10.38
C SER A 142 18.27 -1.80 -10.78
N TYR A 143 18.03 -1.55 -12.08
CA TYR A 143 17.67 -0.23 -12.58
C TYR A 143 16.27 0.18 -12.08
N LEU A 144 15.30 -0.73 -12.14
CA LEU A 144 13.95 -0.51 -11.62
C LEU A 144 13.97 -0.25 -10.11
N HIS A 145 14.83 -0.94 -9.35
CA HIS A 145 15.01 -0.67 -7.92
C HIS A 145 15.53 0.76 -7.69
N ASP A 146 16.57 1.13 -8.43
CA ASP A 146 17.18 2.46 -8.30
C ASP A 146 16.21 3.58 -8.68
N ARG A 147 15.38 3.39 -9.71
CA ARG A 147 14.37 4.37 -10.15
C ARG A 147 13.24 4.55 -9.16
N THR A 148 12.77 3.46 -8.56
CA THR A 148 11.54 3.44 -7.74
C THR A 148 11.81 3.51 -6.24
N GLY A 149 13.07 3.45 -5.83
CA GLY A 149 13.44 3.33 -4.41
C GLY A 149 13.01 2.01 -3.77
N GLY A 150 12.57 1.01 -4.56
CA GLY A 150 11.99 -0.23 -4.08
C GLY A 150 10.51 -0.13 -3.69
N MET A 151 9.83 0.97 -4.05
CA MET A 151 8.40 1.15 -3.82
C MET A 151 7.59 0.40 -4.88
N ILE A 152 6.68 -0.48 -4.44
CA ILE A 152 5.80 -1.24 -5.35
C ILE A 152 4.90 -0.30 -6.15
N GLY A 153 4.33 0.72 -5.49
CA GLY A 153 3.47 1.72 -6.15
C GLY A 153 4.20 2.45 -7.28
N SER A 154 5.39 2.97 -7.00
CA SER A 154 6.22 3.64 -8.02
C SER A 154 6.68 2.68 -9.13
N LEU A 155 6.96 1.41 -8.83
CA LEU A 155 7.26 0.39 -9.83
C LEU A 155 6.05 0.13 -10.75
N SER A 156 4.86 -0.05 -10.15
CA SER A 156 3.63 -0.30 -10.88
C SER A 156 3.28 0.88 -11.77
N HIS A 157 3.41 2.11 -11.26
CA HIS A 157 3.21 3.32 -12.05
C HIS A 157 4.20 3.38 -13.22
N LEU A 158 5.51 3.26 -12.95
CA LEU A 158 6.56 3.29 -13.97
C LEU A 158 6.31 2.30 -15.12
N VAL A 159 6.01 1.05 -14.78
CA VAL A 159 5.83 0.00 -15.78
C VAL A 159 4.50 0.16 -16.52
N ARG A 160 3.43 0.59 -15.83
CA ARG A 160 2.14 0.87 -16.46
C ARG A 160 2.25 1.99 -17.49
N GLU A 161 2.84 3.14 -17.14
CA GLU A 161 3.01 4.25 -18.10
C GLU A 161 3.89 3.84 -19.27
N ALA A 162 5.00 3.13 -19.03
CA ALA A 162 5.85 2.63 -20.11
C ALA A 162 5.12 1.61 -21.02
N ALA A 163 4.18 0.84 -20.47
CA ALA A 163 3.35 -0.07 -21.25
C ALA A 163 2.29 0.69 -22.08
N LEU A 164 1.66 1.72 -21.50
CA LEU A 164 0.70 2.57 -22.20
C LEU A 164 1.38 3.27 -23.39
N ASP A 165 2.55 3.87 -23.17
CA ASP A 165 3.35 4.47 -24.24
C ASP A 165 3.66 3.46 -25.36
N ALA A 166 4.06 2.23 -25.00
CA ALA A 166 4.42 1.19 -25.96
C ALA A 166 3.23 0.73 -26.81
N ILE A 167 2.01 0.79 -26.26
CA ILE A 167 0.77 0.51 -27.00
C ILE A 167 0.46 1.69 -27.93
N LEU A 168 0.55 2.92 -27.43
CA LEU A 168 0.23 4.13 -28.18
C LEU A 168 1.20 4.37 -29.34
N ASP A 169 2.49 4.06 -29.17
CA ASP A 169 3.51 4.18 -30.22
C ASP A 169 3.65 2.92 -31.08
N GLY A 170 2.89 1.86 -30.77
CA GLY A 170 2.86 0.60 -31.51
C GLY A 170 4.12 -0.26 -31.37
N SER A 171 5.07 0.11 -30.51
CA SER A 171 6.29 -0.67 -30.28
C SER A 171 6.02 -1.99 -29.56
N GLU A 172 4.94 -2.05 -28.78
CA GLU A 172 4.44 -3.23 -28.07
C GLU A 172 5.51 -3.91 -27.20
N ARG A 173 6.46 -3.14 -26.67
CA ARG A 173 7.53 -3.64 -25.79
C ARG A 173 8.09 -2.54 -24.89
N ILE A 174 8.36 -2.89 -23.63
CA ILE A 174 9.10 -2.01 -22.72
C ILE A 174 10.60 -2.16 -22.93
N THR A 175 11.30 -1.03 -22.99
CA THR A 175 12.76 -0.96 -23.02
C THR A 175 13.26 -0.05 -21.91
N ARG A 176 14.57 -0.05 -21.66
CA ARG A 176 15.16 0.91 -20.72
C ARG A 176 14.87 2.36 -21.14
N ALA A 177 14.95 2.67 -22.43
CA ALA A 177 14.69 4.01 -22.94
C ALA A 177 13.22 4.43 -22.72
N SER A 178 12.26 3.51 -22.91
CA SER A 178 10.85 3.84 -22.64
C SER A 178 10.61 4.12 -21.15
N LEU A 179 11.21 3.33 -20.26
CA LEU A 179 11.19 3.58 -18.82
C LEU A 179 11.88 4.90 -18.44
N GLU A 180 12.86 5.36 -19.22
CA GLU A 180 13.56 6.62 -18.96
C GLU A 180 12.71 7.86 -19.28
N ARG A 181 11.76 7.75 -20.21
CA ARG A 181 10.82 8.83 -20.59
C ARG A 181 9.68 9.05 -19.60
N VAL A 182 9.38 8.06 -18.76
CA VAL A 182 8.29 8.16 -17.79
C VAL A 182 8.74 9.03 -16.61
N ASP A 183 8.02 10.12 -16.40
CA ASP A 183 8.12 10.94 -15.20
C ASP A 183 7.46 10.20 -14.03
N LEU A 184 8.16 10.11 -12.90
CA LEU A 184 7.62 9.47 -11.69
C LEU A 184 7.11 10.53 -10.72
N ASP A 185 6.13 10.16 -9.90
CA ASP A 185 5.54 11.07 -8.90
C ASP A 185 6.60 11.72 -7.98
N GLU A 186 6.31 12.92 -7.48
CA GLU A 186 7.22 13.75 -6.66
C GLU A 186 7.84 12.98 -5.48
N SER A 187 7.14 12.01 -4.87
CA SER A 187 7.65 11.21 -3.76
C SER A 187 8.80 10.25 -4.17
N ALA A 188 8.78 9.73 -5.40
CA ALA A 188 9.85 8.92 -5.96
C ALA A 188 11.02 9.80 -6.43
N GLU A 189 10.74 11.01 -6.95
CA GLU A 189 11.78 11.98 -7.32
C GLU A 189 12.51 12.57 -6.10
N GLN A 190 11.78 12.88 -5.03
CA GLN A 190 12.36 13.40 -3.79
C GLN A 190 13.28 12.39 -3.09
N GLN A 191 13.00 11.08 -3.19
CA GLN A 191 13.93 10.03 -2.72
C GLN A 191 15.14 9.82 -3.65
N ASN A 192 15.06 10.23 -4.92
CA ASN A 192 16.16 10.18 -5.88
C ASN A 192 17.14 11.36 -5.75
N LEU A 193 16.68 12.54 -5.33
CA LEU A 193 17.53 13.72 -5.04
C LEU A 193 18.71 13.44 -4.06
N PRO A 194 18.53 12.75 -2.91
CA PRO A 194 19.64 12.44 -2.01
C PRO A 194 20.60 11.38 -2.57
N ARG A 195 20.16 10.49 -3.48
CA ARG A 195 21.00 9.47 -4.12
C ARG A 195 21.85 10.04 -5.27
N ALA A 196 21.28 10.92 -6.09
CA ALA A 196 22.01 11.59 -7.17
C ALA A 196 23.16 12.46 -6.64
N ARG A 197 22.93 13.19 -5.53
CA ARG A 197 23.96 13.98 -4.84
C ARG A 197 25.10 13.12 -4.29
N ARG A 198 24.81 11.95 -3.69
CA ARG A 198 25.83 11.01 -3.17
C ARG A 198 26.65 10.34 -4.27
N ARG A 199 26.08 10.13 -5.46
CA ARG A 199 26.78 9.49 -6.58
C ARG A 199 27.72 10.46 -7.29
N ARG A 200 27.37 11.76 -7.41
CA ARG A 200 28.27 12.82 -7.92
C ARG A 200 29.51 13.01 -7.03
N THR A 201 29.31 13.14 -5.72
CA THR A 201 30.44 13.30 -4.75
C THR A 201 31.38 12.10 -4.70
N ARG A 202 30.90 10.89 -5.02
CA ARG A 202 31.72 9.67 -5.02
C ARG A 202 32.51 9.47 -6.33
N ILE A 203 32.05 10.04 -7.44
CA ILE A 203 32.78 10.06 -8.71
C ILE A 203 33.89 11.12 -8.64
N GLU A 204 33.59 12.32 -8.14
CA GLU A 204 34.57 13.41 -7.98
C GLU A 204 35.76 13.02 -7.07
N LYS A 205 35.53 12.20 -6.04
CA LYS A 205 36.59 11.68 -5.14
C LYS A 205 37.43 10.53 -5.71
N ARG A 206 37.05 9.91 -6.83
CA ARG A 206 37.84 8.84 -7.48
C ARG A 206 38.68 9.35 -8.65
N THR A 207 38.43 10.57 -9.10
CA THR A 207 39.16 11.27 -10.17
C THR A 207 40.13 12.32 -9.65
N ALA A 208 40.32 12.42 -8.33
CA ALA A 208 41.28 13.28 -7.65
C ALA A 208 42.35 12.45 -6.96
#